data_AF-A0A2A4VY96-F1
#
_entry.id   AF-A0A2A4VY96-F1
#
_cell.length_a   1.000
_cell.length_b   1.000
_cell.length_c   1.000
_cell.angle_alpha   90.00
_cell.angle_beta   90.00
_cell.angle_gamma   90.00
#
_symmetry.space_group_name_H-M   'P 1'
#
loop_
_entity.id
_entity.type
_entity.pdbx_description
1 polymer ?
#
loop_
_entity_poly.entity_id
_entity_poly.type
_entity_poly.pdbx_seq_one_letter_code
_entity_poly.pdbx_strand_id
1 'polypeptide(L)'
;MFKIILVVCLIFAVMGCANKPFKNGQAQWDFDHHVQFKQTKITAHKYRLEVVANGKADFSVLATFLIRRSLDLCKSYGFKMEVLAGIESFNHQLESPNMLMPSLAANIECPAN
;
A
#
# COMPACT_ATOMS: atom_id res chain seq x y z
N MET A 1 7.68 47.73 -0.04
CA MET A 1 7.10 46.93 1.06
C MET A 1 5.87 46.13 0.66
N PHE A 2 4.82 46.74 0.07
CA PHE A 2 3.56 46.04 -0.28
C PHE A 2 3.73 44.79 -1.16
N LYS A 3 4.60 44.84 -2.17
CA LYS A 3 4.89 43.70 -3.06
C LYS A 3 5.52 42.50 -2.32
N ILE A 4 6.35 42.75 -1.32
CA ILE A 4 7.03 41.69 -0.54
C ILE A 4 6.01 40.98 0.36
N ILE A 5 5.10 41.73 0.98
CA ILE A 5 4.01 41.20 1.81
C ILE A 5 3.11 40.28 0.97
N LEU A 6 2.82 40.68 -0.27
CA LEU A 6 1.96 39.91 -1.18
C LEU A 6 2.61 38.58 -1.61
N VAL A 7 3.93 38.58 -1.84
CA VAL A 7 4.70 37.35 -2.15
C VAL A 7 4.77 36.41 -0.94
N VAL A 8 4.99 36.93 0.26
CA VAL A 8 5.02 36.11 1.49
C VAL A 8 3.64 35.49 1.77
N CYS A 9 2.56 36.23 1.55
CA CYS A 9 1.20 35.73 1.73
C CYS A 9 0.87 34.60 0.73
N LEU A 10 1.37 34.70 -0.51
CA LEU A 10 1.20 33.66 -1.53
C LEU A 10 1.94 32.35 -1.18
N ILE A 11 3.14 32.44 -0.58
CA ILE A 11 3.92 31.27 -0.15
C ILE A 11 3.24 30.54 1.02
N PHE A 12 2.62 31.28 1.95
CA PHE A 12 1.86 30.65 3.05
C PHE A 12 0.58 29.96 2.58
N ALA A 13 -0.06 30.46 1.52
CA ALA A 13 -1.29 29.86 0.99
C ALA A 13 -1.07 28.46 0.37
N VAL A 14 0.14 28.16 -0.15
CA VAL A 14 0.43 26.86 -0.79
C VAL A 14 0.86 25.76 0.18
N MET A 15 1.14 26.07 1.46
CA MET A 15 1.55 25.06 2.46
C MET A 15 0.39 24.23 3.05
N GLY A 16 -0.87 24.56 2.75
CA GLY A 16 -2.06 23.97 3.39
C GLY A 16 -2.48 22.56 2.94
N CYS A 17 -1.85 21.99 1.91
CA CYS A 17 -2.35 20.78 1.23
C CYS A 17 -1.30 19.64 1.15
N ALA A 18 -0.59 19.31 2.22
CA ALA A 18 0.38 18.20 2.16
C ALA A 18 -0.05 16.94 2.92
N ASN A 19 -0.78 17.07 4.04
CA ASN A 19 -0.94 15.96 4.99
C ASN A 19 -2.41 15.72 5.37
N LYS A 20 -3.19 15.13 4.47
CA LYS A 20 -4.43 14.46 4.89
C LYS A 20 -4.07 13.06 5.37
N PRO A 21 -4.25 12.72 6.66
CA PRO A 21 -4.05 11.36 7.11
C PRO A 21 -4.99 10.44 6.33
N PHE A 22 -4.44 9.37 5.76
CA PHE A 22 -5.23 8.40 5.03
C PHE A 22 -6.28 7.79 5.96
N LYS A 23 -7.52 7.68 5.47
CA LYS A 23 -8.57 7.00 6.24
C LYS A 23 -8.23 5.51 6.31
N ASN A 24 -8.54 4.89 7.45
CA ASN A 24 -8.31 3.46 7.65
C ASN A 24 -9.04 2.64 6.57
N GLY A 25 -8.34 1.80 5.82
CA GLY A 25 -8.90 1.01 4.71
C GLY A 25 -9.13 1.79 3.41
N GLN A 26 -8.71 3.04 3.31
CA GLN A 26 -8.79 3.80 2.06
C GLN A 26 -7.87 3.20 1.00
N ALA A 27 -8.31 3.19 -0.25
CA ALA A 27 -7.48 2.82 -1.38
C ALA A 27 -6.37 3.87 -1.61
N GLN A 28 -5.15 3.36 -1.78
CA GLN A 28 -3.92 4.10 -1.98
C GLN A 28 -3.24 3.61 -3.25
N TRP A 29 -2.36 4.45 -3.80
CA TRP A 29 -1.62 4.18 -5.02
C TRP A 29 -0.12 4.34 -4.77
N ASP A 30 0.64 3.33 -5.16
CA ASP A 30 2.06 3.43 -5.48
C ASP A 30 2.16 3.66 -6.99
N PHE A 31 2.49 4.88 -7.37
CA PHE A 31 2.55 5.30 -8.76
C PHE A 31 3.77 4.72 -9.49
N ASP A 32 4.89 4.52 -8.79
CA ASP A 32 6.14 4.07 -9.41
C ASP A 32 6.04 2.60 -9.85
N HIS A 33 5.37 1.78 -9.04
CA HIS A 33 5.18 0.36 -9.31
C HIS A 33 3.80 0.03 -9.90
N HIS A 34 2.96 1.04 -10.15
CA HIS A 34 1.58 0.88 -10.64
C HIS A 34 0.71 -0.02 -9.75
N VAL A 35 0.95 -0.02 -8.45
CA VAL A 35 0.25 -0.87 -7.47
C VAL A 35 -0.81 -0.07 -6.74
N GLN A 36 -2.05 -0.59 -6.73
CA GLN A 36 -3.09 -0.09 -5.85
C GLN A 36 -3.19 -0.98 -4.61
N PHE A 37 -3.37 -0.40 -3.43
CA PHE A 37 -3.48 -1.18 -2.20
C PHE A 37 -4.44 -0.53 -1.20
N LYS A 38 -4.93 -1.33 -0.25
CA LYS A 38 -5.67 -0.87 0.91
C LYS A 38 -4.97 -1.35 2.17
N GLN A 39 -4.87 -0.47 3.14
CA GLN A 39 -4.30 -0.79 4.44
C GLN A 39 -5.32 -0.50 5.51
N THR A 40 -5.68 -1.52 6.29
CA THR A 40 -6.55 -1.36 7.45
C THR A 40 -5.89 -1.80 8.74
N LYS A 41 -5.72 -0.87 9.68
CA LYS A 41 -5.27 -1.13 11.04
C LYS A 41 -6.37 -1.87 11.79
N ILE A 42 -6.08 -3.08 12.26
CA ILE A 42 -6.99 -3.93 13.03
C ILE A 42 -6.77 -3.67 14.53
N THR A 43 -5.52 -3.71 14.97
CA THR A 43 -5.10 -3.42 16.36
C THR A 43 -3.83 -2.56 16.36
N ALA A 44 -3.22 -2.31 17.52
CA ALA A 44 -1.97 -1.56 17.61
C ALA A 44 -0.82 -2.20 16.82
N HIS A 45 -0.76 -3.54 16.78
CA HIS A 45 0.33 -4.31 16.17
C HIS A 45 -0.16 -5.21 15.01
N LYS A 46 -1.44 -5.14 14.62
CA LYS A 46 -2.00 -5.97 13.55
C LYS A 46 -2.66 -5.13 12.46
N TYR A 47 -2.32 -5.44 11.22
CA TYR A 47 -2.77 -4.75 10.02
C TYR A 47 -3.29 -5.74 8.99
N ARG A 48 -4.32 -5.34 8.25
CA ARG A 48 -4.74 -5.94 6.99
C ARG A 48 -4.09 -5.18 5.86
N LEU A 49 -3.41 -5.87 4.96
CA LEU A 49 -2.93 -5.31 3.71
C LEU A 49 -3.56 -6.08 2.54
N GLU A 50 -4.19 -5.35 1.63
CA GLU A 50 -4.78 -5.86 0.39
C GLU A 50 -4.12 -5.15 -0.78
N VAL A 51 -3.37 -5.88 -1.60
CA VAL A 51 -2.73 -5.39 -2.81
C VAL A 51 -3.62 -5.78 -3.99
N VAL A 52 -4.18 -4.78 -4.65
CA VAL A 52 -5.21 -4.96 -5.67
C VAL A 52 -4.56 -5.31 -7.00
N ALA A 53 -4.91 -6.47 -7.55
CA ALA A 53 -4.54 -6.84 -8.91
C ALA A 53 -5.32 -5.97 -9.90
N ASN A 54 -4.59 -5.27 -10.78
CA ASN A 54 -5.16 -4.29 -11.73
C ASN A 54 -4.73 -4.54 -13.18
N GLY A 55 -4.09 -5.67 -13.47
CA GLY A 55 -3.58 -6.05 -14.79
C GLY A 55 -2.36 -5.25 -15.28
N LYS A 56 -1.82 -4.33 -14.48
CA LYS A 56 -0.63 -3.53 -14.83
C LYS A 56 0.66 -4.03 -14.18
N ALA A 57 0.54 -4.79 -13.09
CA ALA A 57 1.65 -5.32 -12.33
C ALA A 57 1.47 -6.83 -12.12
N ASP A 58 2.53 -7.60 -12.37
CA ASP A 58 2.54 -9.05 -12.18
C ASP A 58 2.50 -9.42 -10.68
N PHE A 59 2.10 -10.65 -10.37
CA PHE A 59 2.07 -11.17 -9.00
C PHE A 59 3.39 -10.98 -8.25
N SER A 60 4.53 -11.15 -8.92
CA SER A 60 5.86 -10.95 -8.33
C SER A 60 6.03 -9.52 -7.79
N VAL A 61 5.50 -8.52 -8.50
CA VAL A 61 5.49 -7.11 -8.08
C VAL A 61 4.52 -6.94 -6.91
N LEU A 62 3.32 -7.52 -6.97
CA LEU A 62 2.34 -7.45 -5.88
C LEU A 62 2.88 -8.07 -4.58
N ALA A 63 3.53 -9.23 -4.67
CA ALA A 63 4.14 -9.95 -3.56
C ALA A 63 5.33 -9.17 -2.97
N THR A 64 6.18 -8.62 -3.83
CA THR A 64 7.31 -7.79 -3.39
C THR A 64 6.82 -6.53 -2.68
N PHE A 65 5.81 -5.85 -3.24
CA PHE A 65 5.18 -4.69 -2.62
C PHE A 65 4.61 -5.03 -1.24
N LEU A 66 3.86 -6.14 -1.13
CA LEU A 66 3.28 -6.60 0.13
C LEU A 66 4.36 -6.79 1.21
N ILE A 67 5.48 -7.43 0.89
CA ILE A 67 6.59 -7.67 1.83
C ILE A 67 7.25 -6.34 2.25
N ARG A 68 7.61 -5.49 1.28
CA ARG A 68 8.25 -4.19 1.56
C ARG A 68 7.34 -3.29 2.39
N ARG A 69 6.05 -3.25 2.05
CA ARG A 69 5.06 -2.47 2.79
C ARG A 69 4.85 -2.99 4.21
N SER A 70 4.99 -4.30 4.42
CA SER A 70 4.94 -4.90 5.76
C SER A 70 6.12 -4.44 6.62
N LEU A 71 7.32 -4.40 6.06
CA LEU A 71 8.50 -3.82 6.72
C LEU A 71 8.29 -2.33 7.04
N ASP A 72 7.75 -1.56 6.08
CA ASP A 72 7.46 -0.14 6.28
C ASP A 72 6.42 0.10 7.38
N LEU A 73 5.46 -0.82 7.55
CA LEU A 73 4.44 -0.74 8.57
C LEU A 73 4.99 -1.04 9.96
N CYS A 74 5.75 -2.13 10.08
CA CYS A 74 6.28 -2.56 11.36
C CYS A 74 7.56 -1.83 11.79
N LYS A 75 8.25 -1.17 10.85
CA LYS A 75 9.56 -0.50 11.06
C LYS A 75 10.66 -1.42 11.61
N SER A 76 10.45 -2.73 11.56
CA SER A 76 11.37 -3.76 12.04
C SER A 76 11.18 -5.06 11.27
N TYR A 77 12.21 -5.90 11.25
CA TYR A 77 12.13 -7.28 10.78
C TYR A 77 11.41 -8.18 11.80
N GLY A 78 11.10 -9.42 11.41
CA GLY A 78 10.47 -10.41 12.31
C GLY A 78 8.94 -10.26 12.43
N PHE A 79 8.32 -9.44 11.58
CA PHE A 79 6.87 -9.42 11.45
C PHE A 79 6.36 -10.77 10.93
N LYS A 80 5.19 -11.18 11.41
CA LYS A 80 4.49 -12.37 10.91
C LYS A 80 3.52 -11.96 9.82
N MET A 81 3.47 -12.75 8.76
CA MET A 81 2.55 -12.56 7.64
C MET A 81 1.68 -13.80 7.49
N GLU A 82 0.38 -13.60 7.59
CA GLU A 82 -0.64 -14.62 7.32
C GLU A 82 -1.33 -14.25 6.01
N VAL A 83 -0.97 -14.95 4.92
CA VAL A 83 -1.59 -14.73 3.61
C VAL A 83 -2.98 -15.36 3.60
N LEU A 84 -3.97 -14.59 3.16
CA LEU A 84 -5.36 -15.03 3.11
C LEU A 84 -5.84 -15.43 1.73
N ALA A 85 -5.37 -14.71 0.71
CA ALA A 85 -5.87 -14.86 -0.65
C ALA A 85 -4.87 -14.31 -1.66
N GLY A 86 -4.99 -14.76 -2.90
CA GLY A 86 -4.32 -14.17 -4.04
C GLY A 86 -2.91 -14.68 -4.33
N ILE A 87 -2.52 -15.83 -3.77
CA ILE A 87 -1.29 -16.52 -4.19
C ILE A 87 -1.50 -17.09 -5.61
N GLU A 88 -0.58 -16.78 -6.51
CA GLU A 88 -0.56 -17.38 -7.85
C GLU A 88 0.03 -18.79 -7.82
N SER A 89 -0.64 -19.75 -8.48
CA SER A 89 -0.13 -21.11 -8.65
C SER A 89 0.98 -21.16 -9.70
N PHE A 90 1.89 -22.14 -9.60
CA PHE A 90 2.96 -22.30 -10.59
C PHE A 90 2.42 -22.52 -12.02
N ASN A 91 1.28 -23.18 -12.15
CA ASN A 91 0.63 -23.48 -13.43
C ASN A 91 -0.50 -22.49 -13.76
N HIS A 92 -0.54 -21.32 -13.14
CA HIS A 92 -1.67 -20.40 -13.25
C HIS A 92 -1.98 -20.01 -14.71
N GLN A 93 -0.95 -19.83 -15.54
CA GLN A 93 -1.10 -19.51 -16.95
C GLN A 93 -1.79 -20.62 -17.76
N LEU A 94 -1.67 -21.88 -17.33
CA LEU A 94 -2.31 -23.03 -17.96
C LEU A 94 -3.73 -23.25 -17.43
N GLU A 95 -3.97 -22.88 -16.17
CA GLU A 95 -5.20 -23.15 -15.43
C GLU A 95 -6.23 -22.01 -15.53
N SER A 96 -5.80 -20.80 -15.88
CA SER A 96 -6.63 -19.59 -15.93
C SER A 96 -6.68 -18.97 -17.33
N PRO A 97 -7.58 -19.44 -18.22
CA PRO A 97 -7.68 -18.93 -19.58
C PRO A 97 -8.08 -17.45 -19.66
N ASN A 98 -8.64 -16.88 -18.59
CA ASN A 98 -9.01 -15.46 -18.54
C ASN A 98 -7.93 -14.58 -17.88
N MET A 99 -6.81 -15.15 -17.39
CA MET A 99 -5.67 -14.44 -16.77
C MET A 99 -6.05 -13.42 -15.68
N LEU A 100 -7.23 -13.57 -15.05
CA LEU A 100 -7.69 -12.67 -14.00
C LEU A 100 -6.95 -13.01 -12.70
N MET A 101 -5.97 -12.19 -12.35
CA MET A 101 -5.25 -12.32 -11.09
C MET A 101 -6.12 -11.82 -9.92
N PRO A 102 -6.32 -12.63 -8.87
CA PRO A 102 -6.94 -12.16 -7.64
C PRO A 102 -6.02 -11.17 -6.90
N SER A 103 -6.63 -10.25 -6.14
CA SER A 103 -5.89 -9.37 -5.22
C SER A 103 -5.18 -10.17 -4.13
N LEU A 104 -3.93 -9.82 -3.84
CA LEU A 104 -3.12 -10.44 -2.79
C LEU A 104 -3.42 -9.81 -1.43
N ALA A 105 -3.94 -10.59 -0.49
CA ALA A 105 -4.34 -10.10 0.83
C ALA A 105 -3.63 -10.85 1.95
N ALA A 106 -3.14 -10.12 2.95
CA ALA A 106 -2.49 -10.70 4.12
C ALA A 106 -2.81 -9.94 5.41
N ASN A 107 -2.74 -10.65 6.53
CA ASN A 107 -2.63 -10.06 7.86
C ASN A 107 -1.15 -9.94 8.22
N ILE A 108 -0.75 -8.75 8.68
CA ILE A 108 0.59 -8.47 9.16
C ILE A 108 0.53 -8.24 10.65
N GLU A 109 1.32 -8.99 11.42
CA GLU A 109 1.49 -8.84 12.85
C GLU A 109 2.92 -8.40 13.15
N CYS A 110 3.06 -7.18 13.66
CA CYS A 110 4.34 -6.60 14.03
C CYS A 110 4.80 -7.14 15.39
N PRO A 111 6.12 -7.29 15.61
CA PRO A 111 6.63 -7.65 16.94
C PRO A 111 6.20 -6.62 17.99
N ALA A 112 5.89 -7.11 19.19
CA ALA A 112 5.72 -6.25 20.36
C ALA A 112 7.13 -5.79 20.77
N ASN A 113 7.50 -4.58 20.34
CA ASN A 113 8.74 -3.93 20.76
C ASN A 113 8.64 -3.49 22.23
#